data_AF-R6HQM2-F1
#
_entry.id   AF-R6HQM2-F1
#
_cell.length_a   1.000
_cell.length_b   1.000
_cell.length_c   1.000
_cell.angle_alpha   90.00
_cell.angle_beta   90.00
_cell.angle_gamma   90.00
#
_symmetry.space_group_name_H-M   'P 1'
#
loop_
_entity.id
_entity.type
_entity.pdbx_description
1 polymer ?
#
loop_
_entity_poly.entity_id
_entity_poly.type
_entity_poly.pdbx_seq_one_letter_code
_entity_poly.pdbx_strand_id
1 'polypeptide(L)' 'MIYPSIDKILKTVESKYTLVHVVAKRSRQMQETKHFQMKENEYVSKKEIGRALEEIDKGLIHIIKN' A
#
# COMPACT_ATOMS: atom_id res chain seq x y z
N MET A 1 -13.27 6.50 4.83
CA MET A 1 -12.17 7.26 5.45
C MET A 1 -10.87 6.69 4.92
N ILE A 2 -9.94 7.53 4.44
CA ILE A 2 -8.65 7.06 3.92
C ILE A 2 -7.80 6.68 5.13
N TYR A 3 -7.52 5.39 5.27
CA TYR A 3 -6.62 4.84 6.28
C TYR A 3 -5.51 4.08 5.55
N PRO A 4 -4.26 4.20 5.99
CA PRO A 4 -3.73 5.08 7.04
C PRO A 4 -3.54 6.54 6.57
N SER A 5 -3.01 7.40 7.46
CA SER A 5 -2.73 8.81 7.15
C SER A 5 -1.70 8.93 6.03
N ILE A 6 -2.01 9.71 4.99
CA ILE A 6 -1.11 9.97 3.85
C ILE A 6 0.19 10.62 4.32
N ASP A 7 0.12 11.56 5.28
CA ASP A 7 1.32 12.24 5.80
C ASP A 7 2.27 11.27 6.50
N LYS A 8 1.74 10.21 7.12
CA LYS A 8 2.56 9.16 7.74
C LYS A 8 3.29 8.36 6.67
N ILE A 9 2.60 7.97 5.59
CA ILE A 9 3.19 7.21 4.49
C ILE A 9 4.23 8.04 3.73
N LEU A 10 4.01 9.34 3.55
CA LEU A 10 4.95 10.24 2.89
C LEU A 10 6.27 10.43 3.66
N LYS A 11 6.36 10.01 4.94
CA LYS A 11 7.64 9.92 5.65
C LYS A 11 8.49 8.73 5.19
N THR A 12 7.84 7.68 4.70
CA THR A 12 8.48 6.46 4.20
C THR A 12 8.70 6.50 2.70
N VAL A 13 7.81 7.18 1.97
CA VAL A 13 7.84 7.29 0.51
C VAL A 13 8.21 8.72 0.10
N GLU A 14 9.26 8.86 -0.68
CA GLU A 14 9.89 10.15 -1.00
C GLU A 14 9.01 11.17 -1.73
N SER A 15 7.95 10.74 -2.41
CA SER A 15 7.05 11.65 -3.12
C SER A 15 5.63 11.14 -3.21
N LYS A 16 4.68 12.07 -3.37
CA LYS A 16 3.26 11.77 -3.64
C LYS A 16 3.09 10.98 -4.94
N TYR A 17 3.88 11.28 -5.97
CA TYR A 17 3.82 10.58 -7.25
C TYR A 17 4.27 9.12 -7.11
N THR A 18 5.38 8.89 -6.41
CA THR A 18 5.86 7.54 -6.08
C THR A 18 4.83 6.76 -5.30
N LEU A 19 4.20 7.39 -4.30
CA LEU A 19 3.14 6.76 -3.52
C LEU A 19 1.97 6.31 -4.41
N VAL A 20 1.46 7.18 -5.26
CA VAL A 20 0.36 6.86 -6.17
C VAL A 20 0.72 5.71 -7.10
N HIS A 21 1.92 5.73 -7.70
CA HIS A 21 2.39 4.66 -8.58
C HIS A 21 2.53 3.31 -7.87
N VAL A 22 3.14 3.30 -6.68
CA VAL A 22 3.35 2.07 -5.90
C VAL A 22 2.03 1.48 -5.44
N VAL A 23 1.11 2.32 -4.94
CA VAL A 23 -0.23 1.88 -4.51
C VAL A 23 -1.02 1.31 -5.68
N ALA A 24 -1.02 1.98 -6.84
CA ALA A 24 -1.72 1.51 -8.02
C ALA A 24 -1.18 0.15 -8.49
N LYS A 25 0.16 0.02 -8.59
CA LYS A 25 0.81 -1.23 -8.97
C LYS A 25 0.51 -2.36 -7.99
N ARG A 26 0.62 -2.09 -6.68
CA ARG A 26 0.37 -3.10 -5.65
C ARG A 26 -1.10 -3.54 -5.59
N SER A 27 -2.02 -2.59 -5.74
CA SER A 27 -3.46 -2.89 -5.78
C SER A 27 -3.81 -3.81 -6.94
N ARG A 28 -3.24 -3.55 -8.14
CA ARG A 28 -3.42 -4.41 -9.30
C ARG A 28 -2.86 -5.82 -9.04
N GLN A 29 -1.65 -5.91 -8.47
CA GLN A 29 -1.06 -7.20 -8.13
C GLN A 29 -1.94 -8.00 -7.16
N MET A 30 -2.51 -7.37 -6.13
CA MET A 30 -3.48 -8.04 -5.22
C MET A 30 -4.69 -8.58 -5.98
N GLN A 31 -5.23 -7.80 -6.91
CA GLN A 31 -6.40 -8.23 -7.69
C GLN A 31 -6.12 -9.43 -8.59
N GLU A 32 -4.95 -9.44 -9.24
CA GLU A 32 -4.51 -10.48 -10.16
C GLU A 32 -4.09 -11.77 -9.45
N THR A 33 -3.29 -11.64 -8.39
CA THR A 33 -2.66 -12.80 -7.73
C THR A 33 -3.42 -13.29 -6.51
N LYS A 34 -4.36 -12.49 -5.98
CA LYS A 34 -4.99 -12.70 -4.67
C LYS A 34 -4.00 -12.82 -3.52
N HIS A 35 -2.76 -12.35 -3.71
CA HIS A 35 -1.72 -12.38 -2.70
C HIS A 35 -1.71 -11.09 -1.86
N PHE A 36 -1.80 -11.28 -0.55
CA PHE A 36 -1.79 -10.24 0.48
C PHE A 36 -0.59 -10.46 1.40
N GLN A 37 0.09 -9.38 1.82
CA GLN A 37 1.24 -9.47 2.73
C GLN A 37 0.81 -9.68 4.19
N MET A 38 -0.46 -9.42 4.50
CA MET A 38 -1.06 -9.61 5.82
C MET A 38 -2.25 -10.56 5.72
N LYS A 39 -2.73 -11.04 6.87
CA LYS A 39 -3.98 -11.81 6.88
C LYS A 39 -5.15 -10.90 6.55
N GLU A 40 -6.17 -11.42 5.87
CA GLU A 40 -7.31 -10.62 5.42
C GLU A 40 -8.06 -9.89 6.56
N ASN A 41 -8.07 -10.48 7.76
CA ASN A 41 -8.69 -9.91 8.95
C ASN A 41 -7.86 -8.80 9.62
N GLU A 42 -6.60 -8.61 9.22
CA GLU A 42 -5.73 -7.55 9.75
C GLU A 42 -5.84 -6.25 8.96
N TYR A 43 -6.47 -6.29 7.77
CA TYR A 43 -6.73 -5.09 6.98
C TYR A 43 -7.95 -4.34 7.51
N VAL A 44 -7.81 -3.03 7.68
CA VAL A 44 -8.93 -2.13 7.97
C VAL A 44 -9.73 -1.87 6.68
N SER A 45 -9.03 -1.76 5.56
CA SER A 45 -9.61 -1.47 4.26
C SER A 45 -10.16 -2.71 3.56
N LYS A 46 -11.38 -2.58 3.05
CA LYS A 46 -12.02 -3.62 2.23
C LYS A 46 -11.53 -3.63 0.77
N LYS A 47 -11.07 -2.48 0.26
CA LYS A 47 -10.57 -2.32 -1.11
C LYS A 47 -9.06 -2.47 -1.16
N GLU A 48 -8.55 -3.04 -2.25
CA GLU A 48 -7.12 -3.32 -2.45
C GLU A 48 -6.26 -2.06 -2.40
N ILE A 49 -6.78 -0.91 -2.84
CA ILE A 49 -6.09 0.39 -2.72
C ILE A 49 -5.79 0.74 -1.26
N GLY A 50 -6.77 0.57 -0.38
CA GLY A 50 -6.54 0.82 1.05
C GLY A 50 -5.61 -0.22 1.66
N ARG A 51 -5.77 -1.50 1.27
CA ARG A 51 -4.88 -2.59 1.71
C ARG A 51 -3.43 -2.33 1.30
N ALA A 52 -3.19 -1.82 0.09
CA ALA A 52 -1.86 -1.46 -0.39
C ALA A 52 -1.26 -0.31 0.43
N LEU A 53 -2.04 0.71 0.79
CA LEU A 53 -1.58 1.78 1.68
C LEU A 53 -1.21 1.25 3.07
N GLU A 54 -1.96 0.28 3.61
CA GLU A 54 -1.67 -0.36 4.90
C GLU A 54 -0.39 -1.20 4.86
N GLU A 55 -0.14 -1.94 3.78
CA GLU A 55 1.12 -2.68 3.62
C GLU A 55 2.33 -1.76 3.53
N ILE A 56 2.20 -0.61 2.86
CA ILE A 56 3.27 0.41 2.81
C ILE A 56 3.51 1.00 4.20
N ASP A 57 2.45 1.35 4.95
CA ASP A 57 2.56 1.91 6.30
C ASP A 57 3.20 0.93 7.30
N LYS A 58 3.01 -0.38 7.12
CA LYS A 58 3.71 -1.42 7.89
C LYS A 58 5.11 -1.75 7.39
N GLY A 59 5.59 -1.11 6.33
CA GLY A 59 6.92 -1.36 5.76
C GLY A 59 7.06 -2.71 5.05
N LEU A 60 5.96 -3.32 4.62
CA LEU A 60 5.94 -4.62 3.93
C LEU A 60 6.20 -4.49 2.42
N ILE A 61 6.25 -3.26 1.91
CA ILE A 61 6.53 -2.95 0.50
C ILE A 61 7.89 -2.26 0.41
N HIS A 62 8.83 -2.89 -0.29
CA HIS A 62 10.16 -2.34 -0.54
C HIS A 62 10.21 -1.69 -1.93
N ILE A 63 10.52 -0.39 -1.95
CA ILE A 63 10.64 0.40 -3.19
C ILE A 63 12.12 0.47 -3.53
N ILE A 64 12.54 -0.33 -4.52
CA ILE A 64 13.92 -0.31 -5.03
C ILE A 64 13.98 0.72 -6.17
N LYS A 65 14.90 1.68 -6.05
CA LYS A 65 15.27 2.56 -7.15
C LYS A 65 16.39 1.89 -7.94
N ASN A 66 16.17 1.73 -9.25
CA ASN A 66 17.25 1.47 -10.19
C ASN A 66 17.97 2.76 -10.54
#